data_AF-A0A9X2JRH0-F1
#
_entry.id   AF-A0A9X2JRH0-F1
#
_cell.length_a   1.000
_cell.length_b   1.000
_cell.length_c   1.000
_cell.angle_alpha   90.00
_cell.angle_beta   90.00
_cell.angle_gamma   90.00
#
_symmetry.space_group_name_H-M   'P 1'
#
loop_
_entity.id
_entity.type
_entity.pdbx_description
1 polymer ?
#
loop_
_entity_poly.entity_id
_entity_poly.type
_entity_poly.pdbx_seq_one_letter_code
_entity_poly.pdbx_strand_id
1 'polypeptide(L)'
;RGFADFLPSLYCESLKSVPFQGFEATPVQASQDYLDMVAQLRAAVPERPEDLTGWELLSRHEAALGNYAAAARAQERVIALKGAAATFEDRLALVDRMVAAAGGLVSADVETRLTRLLSERDDAAGPLYYMGLLHAQTDRPDLAFRYWKRAIEQGDATAPHVALARAQIPRAAALAGVDYSLPPLPGPSAADIEAAGEMAPEDREGMIRGMVEGLADRLAGTGGSAEEWARLIGALGVLGERERAAAIWAEAQQVFAGTPDLDQIRAAAREAGVEG
;
A
#
# COMPACT_ATOMS: atom_id res chain seq x y z
N ARG A 1 -22.78 -51.46 11.65
CA ARG A 1 -21.36 -51.34 11.25
C ARG A 1 -21.29 -50.28 10.16
N GLY A 2 -20.91 -49.07 10.54
CA GLY A 2 -20.81 -47.90 9.69
C GLY A 2 -19.55 -47.13 10.06
N PHE A 3 -18.92 -46.53 9.06
CA PHE A 3 -17.53 -46.08 9.01
C PHE A 3 -17.33 -44.72 9.72
N ALA A 4 -17.85 -44.56 10.93
CA ALA A 4 -17.96 -43.26 11.63
C ALA A 4 -17.31 -43.21 13.02
N ASP A 5 -16.60 -44.26 13.46
CA ASP A 5 -16.05 -44.34 14.83
C ASP A 5 -14.53 -44.22 14.91
N PHE A 6 -13.90 -43.45 14.01
CA PHE A 6 -12.49 -43.07 14.15
C PHE A 6 -12.32 -41.61 13.75
N LEU A 7 -12.28 -40.71 14.74
CA LEU A 7 -11.34 -39.58 14.87
C LEU A 7 -11.63 -38.81 16.19
N PRO A 8 -10.61 -38.40 16.98
CA PRO A 8 -10.82 -37.72 18.25
C PRO A 8 -11.29 -36.26 18.11
N SER A 9 -12.37 -35.98 18.84
CA SER A 9 -13.10 -34.73 19.05
C SER A 9 -12.30 -33.64 19.83
N LEU A 10 -11.19 -33.12 19.29
CA LEU A 10 -10.45 -32.04 19.99
C LEU A 10 -10.01 -30.83 19.15
N TYR A 11 -10.45 -30.70 17.89
CA TYR A 11 -10.06 -29.55 17.05
C TYR A 11 -11.21 -28.66 16.55
N CYS A 12 -12.47 -28.92 16.94
CA CYS A 12 -13.62 -28.21 16.36
C CYS A 12 -14.36 -27.24 17.32
N GLU A 13 -13.78 -26.95 18.49
CA GLU A 13 -14.44 -26.13 19.52
C GLU A 13 -13.71 -24.81 19.86
N SER A 14 -12.45 -24.64 19.42
CA SER A 14 -11.70 -23.38 19.61
C SER A 14 -11.96 -22.31 18.53
N LEU A 15 -12.74 -22.63 17.49
CA LEU A 15 -13.06 -21.70 16.39
C LEU A 15 -14.46 -21.05 16.49
N LYS A 16 -15.19 -21.26 17.60
CA LYS A 16 -16.57 -20.78 17.77
C LYS A 16 -16.73 -19.52 18.65
N SER A 17 -15.66 -18.82 19.03
CA SER A 17 -15.79 -17.68 19.95
C SER A 17 -14.91 -16.46 19.67
N VAL A 18 -14.42 -16.26 18.44
CA VAL A 18 -13.92 -14.94 18.04
C VAL A 18 -14.95 -14.35 17.08
N PRO A 19 -15.78 -13.37 17.50
CA PRO A 19 -16.55 -12.62 16.54
C PRO A 19 -15.55 -11.96 15.59
N PHE A 20 -15.75 -12.15 14.29
CA PHE A 20 -15.05 -11.36 13.27
C PHE A 20 -15.44 -9.91 13.51
N GLN A 21 -14.64 -9.19 14.29
CA GLN A 21 -14.62 -7.74 14.26
C GLN A 21 -14.06 -7.41 12.88
N GLY A 22 -14.95 -7.09 11.95
CA GLY A 22 -14.54 -6.51 10.68
C GLY A 22 -13.58 -5.38 10.99
N PHE A 23 -12.50 -5.26 10.21
CA PHE A 23 -11.58 -4.14 10.31
C PHE A 23 -12.41 -2.84 10.29
N GLU A 24 -12.62 -2.25 11.45
CA GLU A 24 -13.05 -0.87 11.52
C GLU A 24 -11.87 -0.09 10.95
N ALA A 25 -12.05 0.45 9.75
CA ALA A 25 -11.08 1.38 9.20
C ALA A 25 -10.86 2.44 10.27
N THR A 26 -9.64 2.52 10.81
CA THR A 26 -9.29 3.53 11.80
C THR A 26 -9.75 4.87 11.25
N PRO A 27 -10.63 5.61 11.95
CA PRO A 27 -11.14 6.87 11.43
C PRO A 27 -9.95 7.76 11.12
N VAL A 28 -9.90 8.32 9.90
CA VAL A 28 -8.87 9.31 9.56
C VAL A 28 -8.97 10.44 10.60
N GLN A 29 -7.95 10.56 11.45
CA GLN A 29 -7.88 11.63 12.44
C GLN A 29 -7.52 12.93 11.73
N ALA A 30 -8.54 13.61 11.20
CA ALA A 30 -8.44 14.93 10.62
C ALA A 30 -8.82 16.00 11.65
N SER A 31 -8.19 17.18 11.56
CA SER A 31 -8.61 18.34 12.35
C SER A 31 -10.01 18.80 11.95
N GLN A 32 -10.75 19.40 12.89
CA GLN A 32 -12.09 19.93 12.59
C GLN A 32 -12.05 20.97 11.46
N ASP A 33 -11.05 21.85 11.46
CA ASP A 33 -10.86 22.86 10.41
C ASP A 33 -10.73 22.22 9.01
N TYR A 34 -10.01 21.09 8.91
CA TYR A 34 -9.89 20.35 7.65
C TYR A 34 -11.21 19.73 7.23
N LEU A 35 -11.95 19.12 8.17
CA LEU A 35 -13.27 18.56 7.90
C LEU A 35 -14.26 19.63 7.40
N ASP A 36 -14.23 20.81 8.02
CA ASP A 36 -15.07 21.94 7.64
C ASP A 36 -14.69 22.48 6.25
N MET A 37 -13.40 22.57 5.92
CA MET A 37 -12.93 22.91 4.58
C MET A 37 -13.43 21.92 3.53
N VAL A 38 -13.33 20.61 3.78
CA VAL A 38 -13.83 19.60 2.83
C VAL A 38 -15.35 19.66 2.73
N ALA A 39 -16.07 19.95 3.81
CA ALA A 39 -17.52 20.16 3.77
C ALA A 39 -17.90 21.36 2.88
N GLN A 40 -17.13 22.46 2.94
CA GLN A 40 -17.32 23.60 2.04
C GLN A 40 -17.06 23.22 0.58
N LEU A 41 -16.01 22.44 0.28
CA LEU A 41 -15.75 21.92 -1.07
C LEU A 41 -16.92 21.08 -1.59
N ARG A 42 -17.46 20.17 -0.78
CA ARG A 42 -18.61 19.33 -1.14
C ARG A 42 -19.83 20.15 -1.53
N ALA A 43 -20.06 21.28 -0.85
CA ALA A 43 -21.19 22.16 -1.14
C ALA A 43 -20.95 23.05 -2.37
N ALA A 44 -19.74 23.60 -2.52
CA ALA A 44 -19.46 24.62 -3.53
C ALA A 44 -19.15 24.05 -4.92
N VAL A 45 -18.46 22.91 -5.00
CA VAL A 45 -17.99 22.35 -6.27
C VAL A 45 -19.15 21.90 -7.19
N PRO A 46 -20.23 21.25 -6.70
CA PRO A 46 -21.37 20.91 -7.55
C PRO A 46 -22.09 22.12 -8.18
N GLU A 47 -22.11 23.26 -7.48
CA GLU A 47 -22.68 24.52 -8.00
C GLU A 47 -21.81 25.17 -9.09
N ARG A 48 -20.57 24.71 -9.24
CA ARG A 48 -19.59 25.17 -10.24
C ARG A 48 -19.10 23.97 -11.06
N PRO A 49 -19.98 23.34 -11.88
CA PRO A 49 -19.67 22.05 -12.50
C PRO A 49 -18.48 22.08 -13.46
N GLU A 50 -18.13 23.24 -14.01
CA GLU A 50 -16.99 23.44 -14.93
C GLU A 50 -15.68 23.80 -14.21
N ASP A 51 -15.67 23.85 -12.87
CA ASP A 51 -14.49 24.18 -12.06
C ASP A 51 -13.58 22.96 -11.90
N LEU A 52 -12.69 22.76 -12.88
CA LEU A 52 -11.74 21.65 -12.88
C LEU A 52 -10.91 21.57 -11.58
N THR A 53 -10.37 22.70 -11.12
CA THR A 53 -9.57 22.78 -9.89
C THR A 53 -10.39 22.35 -8.68
N GLY A 54 -11.65 22.76 -8.60
CA GLY A 54 -12.57 22.35 -7.54
C GLY A 54 -12.77 20.83 -7.50
N TRP A 55 -12.98 20.20 -8.66
CA TRP A 55 -13.13 18.75 -8.75
C TRP A 55 -11.83 17.99 -8.41
N GLU A 56 -10.68 18.50 -8.82
CA GLU A 56 -9.37 17.93 -8.47
C GLU A 56 -9.10 17.99 -6.96
N LEU A 57 -9.42 19.11 -6.32
CA LEU A 57 -9.32 19.25 -4.86
C LEU A 57 -10.29 18.31 -4.15
N LEU A 58 -11.56 18.30 -4.55
CA LEU A 58 -12.57 17.43 -3.95
C LEU A 58 -12.16 15.95 -4.06
N SER A 59 -11.69 15.51 -5.24
CA SER A 59 -11.26 14.13 -5.44
C SER A 59 -10.08 13.72 -4.56
N ARG A 60 -9.11 14.61 -4.35
CA ARG A 60 -7.96 14.35 -3.47
C ARG A 60 -8.35 14.31 -2.01
N HIS A 61 -9.11 15.30 -1.54
CA HIS A 61 -9.46 15.41 -0.13
C HIS A 61 -10.46 14.34 0.32
N GLU A 62 -11.39 13.92 -0.56
CA GLU A 62 -12.26 12.79 -0.28
C GLU A 62 -11.49 11.48 -0.14
N ALA A 63 -10.49 11.24 -1.00
CA ALA A 63 -9.64 10.06 -0.89
C ALA A 63 -8.83 10.09 0.42
N ALA A 64 -8.29 11.25 0.78
CA ALA A 64 -7.56 11.43 2.04
C ALA A 64 -8.43 11.18 3.29
N LEU A 65 -9.74 11.42 3.21
CA LEU A 65 -10.70 11.11 4.27
C LEU A 65 -11.26 9.68 4.22
N GLY A 66 -10.78 8.84 3.29
CA GLY A 66 -11.28 7.47 3.09
C GLY A 66 -12.64 7.40 2.39
N ASN A 67 -13.18 8.52 1.91
CA ASN A 67 -14.46 8.57 1.18
C ASN A 67 -14.24 8.24 -0.31
N TYR A 68 -13.69 7.06 -0.58
CA TYR A 68 -13.20 6.68 -1.90
C TYR A 68 -14.28 6.69 -2.99
N ALA A 69 -15.53 6.35 -2.64
CA ALA A 69 -16.64 6.42 -3.60
C ALA A 69 -16.94 7.87 -4.04
N ALA A 70 -16.88 8.84 -3.13
CA ALA A 70 -17.03 10.26 -3.45
C ALA A 70 -15.82 10.76 -4.25
N ALA A 71 -14.62 10.33 -3.84
CA ALA A 71 -13.38 10.65 -4.54
C ALA A 71 -13.40 10.17 -6.01
N ALA A 72 -13.87 8.94 -6.26
CA ALA A 72 -13.97 8.36 -7.59
C ALA A 72 -14.94 9.18 -8.47
N ARG A 73 -16.13 9.52 -7.97
CA ARG A 73 -17.09 10.37 -8.71
C ARG A 73 -16.50 11.75 -9.05
N ALA A 74 -15.77 12.36 -8.12
CA ALA A 74 -15.09 13.62 -8.40
C ALA A 74 -13.98 13.45 -9.47
N GLN A 75 -13.21 12.35 -9.41
CA GLN A 75 -12.17 12.05 -10.40
C GLN A 75 -12.75 11.79 -11.80
N GLU A 76 -13.91 11.14 -11.90
CA GLU A 76 -14.63 10.98 -13.17
C GLU A 76 -14.97 12.35 -13.78
N ARG A 77 -15.38 13.32 -12.94
CA ARG A 77 -15.65 14.69 -13.41
C ARG A 77 -14.38 15.41 -13.86
N VAL A 78 -13.25 15.23 -13.15
CA VAL A 78 -11.93 15.72 -13.59
C VAL A 78 -11.59 15.20 -14.99
N ILE A 79 -11.71 13.88 -15.21
CA ILE A 79 -11.43 13.25 -16.52
C ILE A 79 -12.40 13.77 -17.59
N ALA A 80 -13.69 13.91 -17.27
CA ALA A 80 -14.69 14.41 -18.20
C ALA A 80 -14.41 15.86 -18.63
N LEU A 81 -14.00 16.73 -17.70
CA LEU A 81 -13.65 18.13 -17.99
C LEU A 81 -12.35 18.25 -18.80
N LYS A 82 -11.34 17.44 -18.49
CA LYS A 82 -10.09 17.40 -19.26
C LYS A 82 -10.29 16.80 -20.65
N GLY A 83 -11.24 15.88 -20.82
CA GLY A 83 -11.51 15.22 -22.10
C GLY A 83 -10.26 14.53 -22.65
N ALA A 84 -9.88 14.87 -23.89
CA ALA A 84 -8.69 14.32 -24.53
C ALA A 84 -7.37 14.71 -23.82
N ALA A 85 -7.38 15.77 -23.00
CA ALA A 85 -6.21 16.20 -22.23
C ALA A 85 -6.04 15.43 -20.90
N ALA A 86 -6.97 14.53 -20.55
CA ALA A 86 -6.82 13.72 -19.34
C ALA A 86 -5.55 12.86 -19.43
N THR A 87 -4.72 12.91 -18.40
CA THR A 87 -3.44 12.20 -18.41
C THR A 87 -3.60 10.72 -18.05
N PHE A 88 -2.52 9.96 -18.20
CA PHE A 88 -2.45 8.58 -17.72
C PHE A 88 -2.68 8.52 -16.21
N GLU A 89 -2.09 9.45 -15.47
CA GLU A 89 -2.16 9.58 -14.02
C GLU A 89 -3.57 9.93 -13.56
N ASP A 90 -4.29 10.80 -14.28
CA ASP A 90 -5.71 11.08 -13.99
C ASP A 90 -6.56 9.80 -14.04
N ARG A 91 -6.31 8.94 -15.03
CA ARG A 91 -7.04 7.68 -15.22
C ARG A 91 -6.63 6.61 -14.20
N LEU A 92 -5.34 6.50 -13.89
CA LEU A 92 -4.86 5.59 -12.85
C LEU A 92 -5.41 5.98 -11.48
N ALA A 93 -5.45 7.28 -11.17
CA ALA A 93 -5.97 7.75 -9.90
C ALA A 93 -7.49 7.50 -9.76
N LEU A 94 -8.24 7.39 -10.86
CA LEU A 94 -9.64 6.90 -10.81
C LEU A 94 -9.68 5.42 -10.45
N VAL A 95 -8.83 4.59 -11.06
CA VAL A 95 -8.73 3.16 -10.74
C VAL A 95 -8.43 2.96 -9.26
N ASP A 96 -7.44 3.68 -8.71
CA ASP A 96 -7.07 3.60 -7.29
C ASP A 96 -8.28 3.81 -6.38
N ARG A 97 -9.05 4.86 -6.65
CA ARG A 97 -10.24 5.23 -5.87
C ARG A 97 -11.38 4.23 -6.05
N MET A 98 -11.59 3.70 -7.26
CA MET A 98 -12.61 2.69 -7.51
C MET A 98 -12.32 1.39 -6.76
N VAL A 99 -11.07 0.93 -6.79
CA VAL A 99 -10.65 -0.29 -6.07
C VAL A 99 -10.75 -0.06 -4.57
N ALA A 100 -10.30 1.08 -4.05
CA ALA A 100 -10.43 1.43 -2.63
C ALA A 100 -11.89 1.52 -2.19
N ALA A 101 -12.78 2.12 -3.01
CA ALA A 101 -14.21 2.18 -2.75
C ALA A 101 -14.89 0.80 -2.71
N ALA A 102 -14.32 -0.17 -3.42
CA ALA A 102 -14.77 -1.57 -3.43
C ALA A 102 -14.06 -2.43 -2.37
N GLY A 103 -13.37 -1.83 -1.39
CA GLY A 103 -12.66 -2.57 -0.35
C GLY A 103 -11.50 -3.42 -0.87
N GLY A 104 -10.86 -2.98 -1.97
CA GLY A 104 -9.76 -3.69 -2.60
C GLY A 104 -10.17 -4.63 -3.74
N LEU A 105 -11.46 -4.81 -4.02
CA LEU A 105 -11.92 -5.70 -5.10
C LEU A 105 -11.74 -5.04 -6.49
N VAL A 106 -11.21 -5.80 -7.44
CA VAL A 106 -11.08 -5.36 -8.83
C VAL A 106 -12.32 -5.80 -9.62
N SER A 107 -13.16 -4.85 -10.00
CA SER A 107 -14.38 -5.11 -10.78
C SER A 107 -14.12 -5.20 -12.28
N ALA A 108 -15.08 -5.71 -13.05
CA ALA A 108 -14.99 -5.78 -14.51
C ALA A 108 -14.84 -4.41 -15.19
N ASP A 109 -15.45 -3.35 -14.63
CA ASP A 109 -15.24 -1.98 -15.14
C ASP A 109 -13.80 -1.52 -14.89
N VAL A 110 -13.25 -1.82 -13.70
CA VAL A 110 -11.84 -1.53 -13.40
C VAL A 110 -10.91 -2.31 -14.33
N GLU A 111 -11.14 -3.60 -14.57
CA GLU A 111 -10.37 -4.41 -15.51
C GLU A 111 -10.35 -3.81 -16.93
N THR A 112 -11.51 -3.33 -17.40
CA THR A 112 -11.62 -2.67 -18.71
C THR A 112 -10.74 -1.43 -18.78
N ARG A 113 -10.68 -0.63 -17.70
CA ARG A 113 -9.85 0.57 -17.61
C ARG A 113 -8.37 0.23 -17.52
N LEU A 114 -8.01 -0.77 -16.72
CA LEU A 114 -6.65 -1.30 -16.60
C LEU A 114 -6.11 -1.78 -17.95
N THR A 115 -6.93 -2.51 -18.72
CA THR A 115 -6.57 -2.99 -20.05
C THR A 115 -6.23 -1.83 -20.99
N ARG A 116 -7.00 -0.73 -20.93
CA ARG A 116 -6.69 0.49 -21.71
C ARG A 116 -5.39 1.14 -21.26
N LEU A 117 -5.16 1.28 -19.94
CA LEU A 117 -3.92 1.84 -19.43
C LEU A 117 -2.70 1.01 -19.86
N LEU A 118 -2.79 -0.32 -19.78
CA LEU A 118 -1.72 -1.22 -20.21
C LEU A 118 -1.51 -1.23 -21.73
N SER A 119 -2.51 -0.84 -22.52
CA SER A 119 -2.32 -0.64 -23.96
C SER A 119 -1.53 0.63 -24.30
N GLU A 120 -1.58 1.64 -23.42
CA GLU A 120 -0.82 2.90 -23.57
C GLU A 120 0.61 2.74 -23.03
N ARG A 121 0.75 2.08 -21.87
CA ARG A 121 2.01 1.82 -21.17
C ARG A 121 1.97 0.43 -20.54
N ASP A 122 2.60 -0.53 -21.20
CA ASP A 122 2.56 -1.93 -20.79
C ASP A 122 3.44 -2.24 -19.57
N ASP A 123 4.33 -1.32 -19.19
CA ASP A 123 5.29 -1.39 -18.09
C ASP A 123 4.85 -0.64 -16.82
N ALA A 124 3.68 -0.01 -16.85
CA ALA A 124 3.20 0.81 -15.74
C ALA A 124 2.86 -0.05 -14.51
N ALA A 125 3.61 0.16 -13.42
CA ALA A 125 3.48 -0.63 -12.20
C ALA A 125 2.08 -0.62 -11.56
N GLY A 126 1.37 0.53 -11.59
CA GLY A 126 0.02 0.65 -11.04
C GLY A 126 -0.99 -0.30 -11.70
N PRO A 127 -1.18 -0.21 -13.03
CA PRO A 127 -2.05 -1.15 -13.72
C PRO A 127 -1.59 -2.61 -13.62
N LEU A 128 -0.29 -2.88 -13.70
CA LEU A 128 0.26 -4.23 -13.50
C LEU A 128 -0.09 -4.78 -12.12
N TYR A 129 0.02 -3.96 -11.07
CA TYR A 129 -0.35 -4.33 -9.71
C TYR A 129 -1.81 -4.76 -9.61
N TYR A 130 -2.74 -3.96 -10.14
CA TYR A 130 -4.17 -4.29 -10.06
C TYR A 130 -4.57 -5.48 -10.94
N MET A 131 -3.93 -5.69 -12.09
CA MET A 131 -4.12 -6.92 -12.86
C MET A 131 -3.65 -8.14 -12.08
N GLY A 132 -2.51 -8.03 -11.37
CA GLY A 132 -2.05 -9.07 -10.47
C GLY A 132 -3.04 -9.34 -9.33
N LEU A 133 -3.59 -8.27 -8.73
CA LEU A 133 -4.61 -8.36 -7.68
C LEU A 133 -5.90 -9.05 -8.15
N LEU A 134 -6.40 -8.70 -9.33
CA LEU A 134 -7.54 -9.37 -9.97
C LEU A 134 -7.31 -10.88 -10.10
N HIS A 135 -6.12 -11.27 -10.56
CA HIS A 135 -5.78 -12.68 -10.71
C HIS A 135 -5.62 -13.40 -9.37
N ALA A 136 -5.08 -12.74 -8.35
CA ALA A 136 -5.05 -13.31 -7.00
C ALA A 136 -6.46 -13.53 -6.44
N GLN A 137 -7.39 -12.58 -6.66
CA GLN A 137 -8.79 -12.66 -6.25
C GLN A 137 -9.58 -13.77 -6.96
N THR A 138 -9.12 -14.19 -8.14
CA THR A 138 -9.77 -15.20 -8.98
C THR A 138 -9.03 -16.55 -8.98
N ASP A 139 -8.23 -16.81 -7.93
CA ASP A 139 -7.48 -18.07 -7.71
C ASP A 139 -6.50 -18.41 -8.84
N ARG A 140 -5.84 -17.39 -9.39
CA ARG A 140 -4.80 -17.49 -10.42
C ARG A 140 -3.46 -16.94 -9.92
N PRO A 141 -2.84 -17.58 -8.90
CA PRO A 141 -1.57 -17.13 -8.33
C PRO A 141 -0.43 -17.13 -9.35
N ASP A 142 -0.48 -17.99 -10.38
CA ASP A 142 0.46 -18.02 -11.50
C ASP A 142 0.44 -16.72 -12.32
N LEU A 143 -0.75 -16.15 -12.55
CA LEU A 143 -0.91 -14.88 -13.25
C LEU A 143 -0.58 -13.70 -12.34
N ALA A 144 -1.06 -13.74 -11.10
CA ALA A 144 -0.76 -12.71 -10.09
C ALA A 144 0.75 -12.51 -9.95
N PHE A 145 1.50 -13.62 -9.78
CA PHE A 145 2.95 -13.63 -9.72
C PHE A 145 3.59 -12.94 -10.93
N ARG A 146 3.17 -13.28 -12.16
CA ARG A 146 3.75 -12.70 -13.38
C ARG A 146 3.53 -11.19 -13.49
N TYR A 147 2.34 -10.71 -13.16
CA TYR A 147 2.05 -9.28 -13.17
C TYR A 147 2.81 -8.52 -12.09
N TRP A 148 2.82 -9.03 -10.86
CA TRP A 148 3.56 -8.40 -9.76
C TRP A 148 5.07 -8.42 -9.98
N LYS A 149 5.63 -9.50 -10.53
CA LYS A 149 7.06 -9.56 -10.88
C LYS A 149 7.41 -8.44 -11.86
N ARG A 150 6.61 -8.24 -12.90
CA ARG A 150 6.79 -7.14 -13.86
C ARG A 150 6.66 -5.78 -13.19
N ALA A 151 5.64 -5.58 -12.35
CA ALA A 151 5.47 -4.32 -11.61
C ALA A 151 6.72 -3.99 -10.77
N ILE A 152 7.32 -4.99 -10.13
CA ILE A 152 8.51 -4.83 -9.28
C ILE A 152 9.78 -4.58 -10.11
N GLU A 153 9.96 -5.31 -11.21
CA GLU A 153 11.17 -5.21 -12.03
C GLU A 153 11.20 -3.97 -12.92
N GLN A 154 10.03 -3.42 -13.28
CA GLN A 154 9.89 -2.30 -14.20
C GLN A 154 9.52 -0.99 -13.49
N GLY A 155 8.91 -1.09 -12.30
CA GLY A 155 8.44 0.06 -11.55
C GLY A 155 9.51 0.71 -10.68
N ASP A 156 9.26 1.97 -10.32
CA ASP A 156 10.01 2.65 -9.26
C ASP A 156 9.74 1.94 -7.93
N ALA A 157 10.81 1.50 -7.25
CA ALA A 157 10.70 0.77 -5.99
C ALA A 157 10.04 1.58 -4.85
N THR A 158 9.98 2.91 -4.97
CA THR A 158 9.31 3.80 -4.04
C THR A 158 7.84 4.04 -4.38
N ALA A 159 7.39 3.63 -5.57
CA ALA A 159 6.01 3.80 -5.98
C ALA A 159 5.07 2.93 -5.11
N PRO A 160 3.93 3.47 -4.65
CA PRO A 160 3.02 2.74 -3.76
C PRO A 160 2.57 1.38 -4.31
N HIS A 161 2.23 1.30 -5.60
CA HIS A 161 1.82 0.04 -6.22
C HIS A 161 2.94 -1.00 -6.32
N VAL A 162 4.21 -0.57 -6.40
CA VAL A 162 5.36 -1.49 -6.35
C VAL A 162 5.50 -2.05 -4.94
N ALA A 163 5.44 -1.20 -3.91
CA ALA A 163 5.45 -1.66 -2.52
C ALA A 163 4.34 -2.67 -2.24
N LEU A 164 3.12 -2.40 -2.72
CA LEU A 164 1.98 -3.33 -2.61
C LEU A 164 2.21 -4.64 -3.37
N ALA A 165 2.81 -4.61 -4.56
CA ALA A 165 3.18 -5.81 -5.31
C ALA A 165 4.25 -6.64 -4.57
N ARG A 166 5.27 -5.98 -4.01
CA ARG A 166 6.33 -6.63 -3.22
C ARG A 166 5.78 -7.33 -1.97
N ALA A 167 4.79 -6.72 -1.31
CA ALA A 167 4.14 -7.30 -0.15
C ALA A 167 3.35 -8.58 -0.49
N GLN A 168 2.78 -8.68 -1.69
CA GLN A 168 1.87 -9.79 -2.04
C GLN A 168 2.52 -10.91 -2.87
N ILE A 169 3.59 -10.61 -3.62
CA ILE A 169 4.23 -11.58 -4.51
C ILE A 169 4.80 -12.83 -3.83
N PRO A 170 5.32 -12.82 -2.58
CA PRO A 170 5.84 -14.04 -1.96
C PRO A 170 4.76 -15.13 -1.82
N ARG A 171 3.55 -14.74 -1.42
CA ARG A 171 2.42 -15.66 -1.32
C ARG A 171 2.02 -16.21 -2.68
N ALA A 172 1.96 -15.38 -3.71
CA ALA A 172 1.64 -15.84 -5.07
C ALA A 172 2.72 -16.79 -5.61
N ALA A 173 4.00 -16.51 -5.37
CA ALA A 173 5.10 -17.39 -5.77
C ALA A 173 5.00 -18.77 -5.09
N ALA A 174 4.77 -18.79 -3.77
CA ALA A 174 4.59 -20.03 -3.01
C ALA A 174 3.40 -20.87 -3.53
N LEU A 175 2.24 -20.22 -3.75
CA LEU A 175 1.06 -20.90 -4.30
C LEU A 175 1.25 -21.38 -5.75
N ALA A 176 2.06 -20.67 -6.53
CA ALA A 176 2.42 -21.06 -7.90
C ALA A 176 3.55 -22.09 -7.95
N GLY A 177 4.16 -22.48 -6.82
CA GLY A 177 5.30 -23.39 -6.77
C GLY A 177 6.58 -22.83 -7.40
N VAL A 178 6.71 -21.50 -7.44
CA VAL A 178 7.87 -20.81 -8.00
C VAL A 178 8.82 -20.44 -6.86
N ASP A 179 10.07 -20.91 -6.96
CA ASP A 179 11.14 -20.41 -6.11
C ASP A 179 11.53 -19.00 -6.58
N TYR A 180 11.15 -17.99 -5.80
CA TYR A 180 11.35 -16.58 -6.13
C TYR A 180 11.91 -15.84 -4.93
N SER A 181 13.00 -15.12 -5.17
CA SER A 181 13.55 -14.16 -4.23
C SER A 181 13.28 -12.75 -4.72
N LEU A 182 12.80 -11.89 -3.83
CA LEU A 182 12.55 -10.49 -4.13
C LEU A 182 13.87 -9.78 -4.45
N PRO A 183 13.96 -8.99 -5.55
CA PRO A 183 15.08 -8.10 -5.78
C PRO A 183 15.22 -7.15 -4.59
N PRO A 184 16.42 -6.87 -4.06
CA PRO A 184 16.57 -6.00 -2.90
C PRO A 184 16.00 -4.61 -3.20
N LEU A 185 15.38 -3.97 -2.20
CA LEU A 185 14.97 -2.57 -2.34
C LEU A 185 16.19 -1.69 -2.63
N PRO A 186 16.12 -0.77 -3.61
CA PRO A 186 17.18 0.19 -3.88
C PRO A 186 17.61 0.92 -2.61
N GLY A 187 18.92 1.05 -2.45
CA GLY A 187 19.56 1.90 -1.46
C GLY A 187 20.24 3.09 -2.12
N PRO A 188 20.79 4.02 -1.32
CA PRO A 188 21.64 5.09 -1.84
C PRO A 188 22.73 4.52 -2.74
N SER A 189 23.00 5.18 -3.87
CA SER A 189 24.09 4.78 -4.75
C SER A 189 25.44 4.96 -4.05
N ALA A 190 26.50 4.34 -4.56
CA ALA A 190 27.84 4.53 -4.01
C ALA A 190 28.24 6.02 -3.99
N ALA A 191 27.83 6.78 -5.01
CA ALA A 191 28.05 8.22 -5.07
C ALA A 191 27.24 8.97 -4.01
N ASP A 192 26.00 8.55 -3.72
CA ASP A 192 25.20 9.16 -2.64
C ASP A 192 25.81 8.88 -1.27
N ILE A 193 26.38 7.69 -1.07
CA ILE A 193 27.09 7.33 0.17
C ILE A 193 28.37 8.15 0.32
N GLU A 194 29.13 8.33 -0.75
CA GLU A 194 30.35 9.15 -0.78
C GLU A 194 30.02 10.62 -0.49
N ALA A 195 29.04 11.19 -1.20
CA ALA A 195 28.57 12.55 -0.98
C ALA A 195 28.06 12.77 0.46
N ALA A 196 27.30 11.80 1.00
CA ALA A 196 26.87 11.85 2.41
C ALA A 196 28.05 11.73 3.40
N GLY A 197 29.15 11.09 3.00
CA GLY A 197 30.38 11.01 3.78
C GLY A 197 31.17 12.32 3.82
N GLU A 198 30.98 13.20 2.83
CA GLU A 198 31.60 14.53 2.77
C GLU A 198 30.79 15.61 3.52
N MET A 199 29.54 15.31 3.90
CA MET A 199 28.68 16.22 4.65
C MET A 199 29.12 16.37 6.11
N ALA A 200 28.80 17.51 6.72
CA ALA A 200 28.92 17.67 8.16
C ALA A 200 28.04 16.63 8.89
N PRO A 201 28.47 16.11 10.05
CA PRO A 201 27.72 15.08 10.78
C PRO A 201 26.26 15.47 11.03
N GLU A 202 26.02 16.72 11.41
CA GLU A 202 24.69 17.24 11.71
C GLU A 202 23.79 17.31 10.46
N ASP A 203 24.34 17.72 9.32
CA ASP A 203 23.61 17.78 8.05
C ASP A 203 23.27 16.38 7.55
N ARG A 204 24.19 15.43 7.73
CA ARG A 204 23.98 14.01 7.39
C ARG A 204 22.87 13.40 8.26
N GLU A 205 22.87 13.68 9.57
CA GLU A 205 21.79 13.24 10.47
C GLU A 205 20.44 13.82 10.08
N GLY A 206 20.38 15.12 9.75
CA GLY A 206 19.16 15.78 9.26
C GLY A 206 18.64 15.14 7.96
N MET A 207 19.52 14.85 7.02
CA MET A 207 19.19 14.16 5.78
C MET A 207 18.62 12.75 6.05
N ILE A 208 19.27 11.95 6.91
CA ILE A 208 18.81 10.60 7.26
C ILE A 208 17.44 10.66 7.93
N ARG A 209 17.24 11.59 8.89
CA ARG A 209 15.95 11.77 9.56
C ARG A 209 14.84 12.07 8.57
N GLY A 210 15.07 12.98 7.62
CA GLY A 210 14.09 13.29 6.58
C GLY A 210 13.69 12.08 5.72
N MET A 211 14.67 11.23 5.35
CA MET A 211 14.39 9.98 4.62
C MET A 211 13.57 8.99 5.45
N VAL A 212 13.86 8.88 6.75
CA VAL A 212 13.14 7.99 7.69
C VAL A 212 11.71 8.47 7.90
N GLU A 213 11.48 9.78 8.07
CA GLU A 213 10.12 10.33 8.19
C GLU A 213 9.29 10.06 6.93
N GLY A 214 9.86 10.32 5.74
CA GLY A 214 9.15 10.05 4.49
C GLY A 214 8.78 8.57 4.31
N LEU A 215 9.64 7.66 4.77
CA LEU A 215 9.34 6.22 4.81
C LEU A 215 8.20 5.92 5.80
N ALA A 216 8.27 6.46 7.02
CA ALA A 216 7.26 6.25 8.06
C ALA A 216 5.88 6.76 7.64
N ASP A 217 5.78 8.00 7.15
CA ASP A 217 4.52 8.59 6.70
C ASP A 217 3.87 7.77 5.58
N ARG A 218 4.69 7.30 4.63
CA ARG A 218 4.21 6.50 3.52
C ARG A 218 3.74 5.12 3.97
N LEU A 219 4.47 4.47 4.88
CA LEU A 219 4.05 3.18 5.46
C LEU A 219 2.75 3.33 6.27
N ALA A 220 2.59 4.41 7.04
CA ALA A 220 1.36 4.69 7.76
C ALA A 220 0.16 4.92 6.82
N GLY A 221 0.38 5.58 5.67
CA GLY A 221 -0.69 5.93 4.74
C GLY A 221 -1.11 4.82 3.79
N THR A 222 -0.15 4.11 3.19
CA THR A 222 -0.43 3.10 2.13
C THR A 222 -0.05 1.67 2.54
N GLY A 223 0.58 1.51 3.71
CA GLY A 223 1.22 0.26 4.08
C GLY A 223 2.52 0.02 3.30
N GLY A 224 3.05 -1.18 3.43
CA GLY A 224 4.24 -1.61 2.71
C GLY A 224 4.61 -3.04 3.02
N SER A 225 5.65 -3.52 2.36
CA SER A 225 6.19 -4.87 2.53
C SER A 225 6.95 -5.03 3.84
N ALA A 226 7.05 -6.26 4.35
CA ALA A 226 7.81 -6.55 5.57
C ALA A 226 9.28 -6.08 5.52
N GLU A 227 9.89 -6.07 4.33
CA GLU A 227 11.22 -5.51 4.11
C GLU A 227 11.29 -4.00 4.43
N GLU A 228 10.25 -3.25 4.10
CA GLU A 228 10.19 -1.80 4.34
C GLU A 228 9.94 -1.48 5.82
N TRP A 229 9.09 -2.26 6.48
CA TRP A 229 8.92 -2.19 7.93
C TRP A 229 10.22 -2.52 8.68
N ALA A 230 10.91 -3.58 8.26
CA ALA A 230 12.21 -3.94 8.80
C ALA A 230 13.25 -2.82 8.58
N ARG A 231 13.27 -2.21 7.39
CA ARG A 231 14.13 -1.07 7.06
C ARG A 231 13.85 0.14 7.96
N LEU A 232 12.58 0.47 8.19
CA LEU A 232 12.20 1.59 9.07
C LEU A 232 12.66 1.36 10.51
N ILE A 233 12.40 0.17 11.08
CA ILE A 233 12.83 -0.20 12.43
C ILE A 233 14.36 -0.13 12.56
N GLY A 234 15.08 -0.70 11.59
CA GLY A 234 16.54 -0.66 11.57
C GLY A 234 17.08 0.77 11.51
N ALA A 235 16.52 1.63 10.67
CA ALA A 235 16.93 3.02 10.54
C ALA A 235 16.70 3.83 11.83
N LEU A 236 15.53 3.67 12.47
CA LEU A 236 15.24 4.28 13.77
C LEU A 236 16.20 3.77 14.87
N GLY A 237 16.57 2.49 14.83
CA GLY A 237 17.58 1.92 15.72
C GLY A 237 18.96 2.57 15.57
N VAL A 238 19.41 2.80 14.33
CA VAL A 238 20.68 3.49 14.02
C VAL A 238 20.66 4.94 14.50
N LEU A 239 19.52 5.64 14.36
CA LEU A 239 19.33 7.00 14.88
C LEU A 239 19.18 7.06 16.40
N GLY A 240 19.12 5.92 17.09
CA GLY A 240 18.91 5.85 18.54
C GLY A 240 17.47 6.13 18.99
N GLU A 241 16.53 6.23 18.05
CA GLU A 241 15.11 6.55 18.30
C GLU A 241 14.32 5.30 18.72
N ARG A 242 14.77 4.65 19.80
CA ARG A 242 14.27 3.33 20.26
C ARG A 242 12.78 3.31 20.58
N GLU A 243 12.24 4.37 21.17
CA GLU A 243 10.81 4.45 21.49
C GLU A 243 9.95 4.41 20.22
N ARG A 244 10.38 5.11 19.17
CA ARG A 244 9.71 5.07 17.87
C ARG A 244 9.88 3.72 17.21
N ALA A 245 11.08 3.14 17.22
CA ALA A 245 11.32 1.80 16.70
C ALA A 245 10.43 0.74 17.38
N ALA A 246 10.23 0.85 18.70
CA ALA A 246 9.35 -0.03 19.46
C ALA A 246 7.87 0.15 19.09
N ALA A 247 7.43 1.39 18.85
CA ALA A 247 6.07 1.67 18.37
C ALA A 247 5.81 1.05 16.99
N ILE A 248 6.73 1.24 16.04
CA ILE A 248 6.65 0.63 14.71
C ILE A 248 6.69 -0.91 14.79
N TRP A 249 7.50 -1.48 15.68
CA TRP A 249 7.52 -2.93 15.94
C TRP A 249 6.19 -3.45 16.47
N ALA A 250 5.57 -2.75 17.43
CA ALA A 250 4.27 -3.11 17.97
C ALA A 250 3.16 -3.08 16.90
N GLU A 251 3.18 -2.09 16.01
CA GLU A 251 2.25 -2.00 14.88
C GLU A 251 2.48 -3.11 13.87
N ALA A 252 3.74 -3.39 13.51
CA ALA A 252 4.09 -4.48 12.60
C ALA A 252 3.58 -5.86 13.09
N GLN A 253 3.65 -6.12 14.40
CA GLN A 253 3.12 -7.36 14.98
C GLN A 253 1.61 -7.53 14.75
N GLN A 254 0.86 -6.43 14.71
CA GLN A 254 -0.58 -6.45 14.43
C GLN A 254 -0.84 -6.60 12.93
N VAL A 255 -0.13 -5.83 12.10
CA VAL A 255 -0.30 -5.83 10.64
C VAL A 255 0.08 -7.18 10.02
N PHE A 256 1.17 -7.79 10.49
CA PHE A 256 1.71 -9.04 9.94
C PHE A 256 1.36 -10.27 10.80
N ALA A 257 0.37 -10.17 11.68
CA ALA A 257 -0.04 -11.26 12.56
C ALA A 257 -0.38 -12.55 11.78
N GLY A 258 0.25 -13.67 12.16
CA GLY A 258 0.00 -14.97 11.52
C GLY A 258 0.61 -15.15 10.12
N THR A 259 1.44 -14.21 9.67
CA THR A 259 2.18 -14.31 8.41
C THR A 259 3.64 -14.74 8.68
N PRO A 260 4.29 -15.48 7.76
CA PRO A 260 5.72 -15.78 7.87
C PRO A 260 6.59 -14.51 7.76
N ASP A 261 6.05 -13.44 7.19
CA ASP A 261 6.77 -12.19 6.94
C ASP A 261 7.16 -11.46 8.25
N LEU A 262 6.46 -11.73 9.36
CA LEU A 262 6.78 -11.15 10.67
C LEU A 262 8.18 -11.55 11.16
N ASP A 263 8.69 -12.72 10.76
CA ASP A 263 10.03 -13.17 11.16
C ASP A 263 11.14 -12.28 10.59
N GLN A 264 10.94 -11.73 9.38
CA GLN A 264 11.86 -10.78 8.76
C GLN A 264 11.91 -9.47 9.56
N ILE A 265 10.75 -8.95 9.99
CA ILE A 265 10.65 -7.71 10.76
C ILE A 265 11.26 -7.90 12.15
N ARG A 266 11.02 -9.08 12.77
CA ARG A 266 11.57 -9.43 14.09
C ARG A 266 13.10 -9.38 14.12
N ALA A 267 13.76 -9.79 13.03
CA ALA A 267 15.23 -9.70 12.93
C ALA A 267 15.72 -8.25 13.06
N ALA A 268 15.07 -7.29 12.37
CA ALA A 268 15.39 -5.87 12.50
C ALA A 268 15.07 -5.31 13.89
N ALA A 269 13.96 -5.74 14.50
CA ALA A 269 13.60 -5.34 15.87
C ALA A 269 14.65 -5.78 16.91
N ARG A 270 15.25 -6.97 16.74
CA ARG A 270 16.38 -7.43 17.56
C ARG A 270 17.60 -6.54 17.43
N GLU A 271 17.98 -6.23 16.20
CA GLU A 271 19.15 -5.38 15.91
C GLU A 271 18.97 -3.97 16.48
N ALA A 272 17.75 -3.42 16.40
CA ALA A 272 17.40 -2.15 17.00
C ALA A 272 17.24 -2.19 18.54
N GLY A 273 17.27 -3.38 19.15
CA GLY A 273 17.12 -3.57 20.59
C GLY A 273 15.71 -3.30 21.13
N VAL A 274 14.69 -3.52 20.30
CA VAL A 274 13.26 -3.28 20.62
C VAL A 274 12.39 -4.54 20.60
N GLU A 275 12.98 -5.71 20.31
CA GLU A 275 12.33 -7.00 20.57
C GLU A 275 12.29 -7.24 22.08
N GLY A 276 11.16 -6.95 22.72
CA GLY A 276 10.91 -7.13 24.16
C GLY A 276 9.49 -7.60 24.43
#